data_AF-A0A919CHL7-F1
#
_entry.id   AF-A0A919CHL7-F1
#
_cell.length_a   1.000
_cell.length_b   1.000
_cell.length_c   1.000
_cell.angle_alpha   90.00
_cell.angle_beta   90.00
_cell.angle_gamma   90.00
#
_symmetry.space_group_name_H-M   'P 1'
#
loop_
_entity.id
_entity.type
_entity.pdbx_description
1 polymer ?
#
loop_
_entity_poly.entity_id
_entity_poly.type
_entity_poly.pdbx_seq_one_letter_code
_entity_poly.pdbx_strand_id
1 'polypeptide(L)'
;MTAAAQVRAGRRVVRVKRPDKPLFGEGRATKLELARYYTRVAPIMLPQVRGRPVALERLPDGIDGERFYVKHPSAPDWVRHVRTSGGTMIMCQDTAALVWCADQAALTQHVWLSREPNLGRPDRMVLDLDPSGGGAEAFESCRTAAHEAREVLEGLGLAAYVMTTGSRGLHVHSPLRPELDDQEVRDMARAIAERIAAQRPDGLTTEVRKDARHGRLFVDYLRNGREQLAVAPYAVRARPGAPVAAPVTWEELDRLESAGDFTIDHERTDCPFRGMGTHARSPRKALRRLG
;
A
#
# COMPACT_ATOMS: atom_id res chain seq x y z
N MET A 1 6.74 -26.29 23.11
CA MET A 1 6.98 -25.14 22.21
C MET A 1 7.41 -25.68 20.85
N THR A 2 6.71 -25.33 19.76
CA THR A 2 7.14 -25.74 18.42
C THR A 2 8.53 -25.18 18.11
N ALA A 3 9.40 -26.02 17.55
CA ALA A 3 10.69 -25.59 17.03
C ALA A 3 10.52 -24.45 16.02
N ALA A 4 11.52 -23.57 15.94
CA ALA A 4 11.51 -22.53 14.92
C ALA A 4 11.65 -23.15 13.52
N ALA A 5 10.91 -22.63 12.55
CA ALA A 5 11.02 -23.05 11.15
C ALA A 5 12.17 -22.31 10.46
N GLN A 6 12.81 -22.98 9.50
CA GLN A 6 13.84 -22.38 8.65
C GLN A 6 13.21 -22.10 7.27
N VAL A 7 13.16 -20.84 6.85
CA VAL A 7 12.56 -20.43 5.57
C VAL A 7 13.67 -19.93 4.64
N ARG A 8 13.86 -20.60 3.50
CA ARG A 8 14.80 -20.16 2.47
C ARG A 8 14.24 -18.94 1.74
N ALA A 9 14.96 -17.83 1.78
CA ALA A 9 14.61 -16.54 1.21
C ALA A 9 15.76 -16.03 0.34
N GLY A 10 15.78 -16.43 -0.94
CA GLY A 10 16.90 -16.18 -1.84
C GLY A 10 18.17 -16.89 -1.37
N ARG A 11 19.24 -16.12 -1.11
CA ARG A 11 20.54 -16.62 -0.62
C ARG A 11 20.60 -16.83 0.89
N ARG A 12 19.57 -16.43 1.63
CA ARG A 12 19.53 -16.51 3.09
C ARG A 12 18.51 -17.56 3.55
N VAL A 13 18.74 -18.08 4.75
CA VAL A 13 17.74 -18.85 5.49
C VAL A 13 17.35 -18.01 6.70
N VAL A 14 16.07 -17.68 6.83
CA VAL A 14 15.53 -16.87 7.92
C VAL A 14 14.82 -17.79 8.90
N ARG A 15 15.17 -17.69 10.18
CA ARG A 15 14.55 -18.44 11.27
C ARG A 15 13.23 -17.78 11.66
N VAL A 16 12.11 -18.47 11.48
CA VAL A 16 10.77 -18.06 11.90
C VAL A 16 10.42 -18.72 13.23
N LYS A 17 10.36 -17.93 14.31
CA LYS A 17 10.05 -18.40 15.67
C LYS A 17 8.55 -18.68 15.82
N ARG A 18 8.07 -19.57 16.69
CA ARG A 18 6.61 -19.80 16.88
C ARG A 18 5.84 -19.91 15.53
N PRO A 19 6.25 -20.82 14.62
CA PRO A 19 5.73 -20.86 13.25
C PRO A 19 4.22 -21.08 13.18
N ASP A 20 3.68 -21.91 14.09
CA ASP A 20 2.25 -22.29 14.10
C ASP A 20 1.35 -21.23 14.76
N LYS A 21 1.91 -20.08 15.17
CA LYS A 21 1.11 -19.05 15.83
C LYS A 21 0.02 -18.54 14.87
N PRO A 22 -1.28 -18.66 15.22
CA PRO A 22 -2.35 -18.09 14.41
C PRO A 22 -2.25 -16.56 14.49
N LEU A 23 -2.09 -15.90 13.35
CA LEU A 23 -2.02 -14.43 13.30
C LEU A 23 -3.35 -13.80 12.88
N PHE A 24 -4.25 -14.57 12.26
CA PHE A 24 -5.49 -14.07 11.67
C PHE A 24 -6.75 -14.67 12.32
N GLY A 25 -6.63 -15.19 13.53
CA GLY A 25 -7.67 -15.94 14.25
C GLY A 25 -7.40 -17.45 14.26
N GLU A 26 -8.05 -18.19 15.15
CA GLU A 26 -7.89 -19.66 15.24
C GLU A 26 -8.28 -20.35 13.93
N GLY A 27 -7.50 -21.38 13.55
CA GLY A 27 -7.70 -22.14 12.30
C GLY A 27 -7.40 -21.37 11.00
N ARG A 28 -6.89 -20.14 11.10
CA ARG A 28 -6.53 -19.29 9.95
C ARG A 28 -5.01 -19.18 9.81
N ALA A 29 -4.57 -18.37 8.85
CA ALA A 29 -3.17 -18.24 8.48
C ALA A 29 -2.24 -18.03 9.68
N THR A 30 -1.21 -18.86 9.73
CA THR A 30 -0.15 -18.89 10.72
C THR A 30 0.97 -17.94 10.35
N LYS A 31 1.89 -17.70 11.30
CA LYS A 31 3.09 -16.91 11.02
C LYS A 31 3.99 -17.55 9.95
N LEU A 32 4.07 -18.88 9.90
CA LEU A 32 4.82 -19.58 8.86
C LEU A 32 4.20 -19.41 7.47
N GLU A 33 2.87 -19.44 7.37
CA GLU A 33 2.17 -19.19 6.10
C GLU A 33 2.38 -17.75 5.63
N LEU A 34 2.38 -16.78 6.54
CA LEU A 34 2.74 -15.40 6.23
C LEU A 34 4.17 -15.28 5.67
N ALA A 35 5.14 -15.97 6.29
CA ALA A 35 6.51 -16.00 5.80
C ALA A 35 6.64 -16.66 4.41
N ARG A 36 5.91 -17.77 4.19
CA ARG A 36 5.89 -18.46 2.89
C ARG A 36 5.25 -17.62 1.81
N TYR A 37 4.17 -16.91 2.11
CA TYR A 37 3.55 -15.96 1.20
C TYR A 37 4.54 -14.88 0.75
N TYR A 38 5.24 -14.24 1.68
CA TYR A 38 6.23 -13.23 1.30
C TYR A 38 7.38 -13.81 0.47
N THR A 39 7.72 -15.09 0.65
CA THR A 39 8.66 -15.79 -0.23
C THR A 39 8.13 -15.94 -1.64
N ARG A 40 6.86 -16.35 -1.79
CA ARG A 40 6.19 -16.53 -3.09
C ARG A 40 6.00 -15.21 -3.85
N VAL A 41 5.53 -14.17 -3.17
CA VAL A 41 5.16 -12.88 -3.80
C VAL A 41 6.36 -11.94 -3.99
N ALA A 42 7.50 -12.21 -3.34
CA ALA A 42 8.69 -11.35 -3.41
C ALA A 42 9.11 -10.95 -4.84
N PRO A 43 9.10 -11.82 -5.88
CA PRO A 43 9.48 -11.43 -7.23
C PRO A 43 8.65 -10.27 -7.80
N ILE A 44 7.36 -10.18 -7.45
CA ILE A 44 6.46 -9.12 -7.92
C ILE A 44 6.26 -7.98 -6.91
N MET A 45 6.42 -8.25 -5.62
CA MET A 45 6.33 -7.23 -4.56
C MET A 45 7.59 -6.36 -4.49
N LEU A 46 8.79 -6.96 -4.58
CA LEU A 46 10.06 -6.25 -4.41
C LEU A 46 10.25 -5.05 -5.36
N PRO A 47 9.88 -5.11 -6.65
CA PRO A 47 9.91 -3.94 -7.52
C PRO A 47 9.12 -2.73 -6.99
N GLN A 48 8.08 -2.95 -6.18
CA GLN A 48 7.20 -1.91 -5.64
C GLN A 48 7.65 -1.35 -4.29
N VAL A 49 8.49 -2.10 -3.54
CA VAL A 49 8.92 -1.75 -2.17
C VAL A 49 10.41 -1.43 -2.03
N ARG A 50 11.26 -1.93 -2.94
CA ARG A 50 12.73 -1.74 -2.86
C ARG A 50 13.12 -0.27 -2.86
N GLY A 51 14.07 0.07 -1.99
CA GLY A 51 14.60 1.43 -1.84
C GLY A 51 13.65 2.40 -1.12
N ARG A 52 12.53 1.93 -0.56
CA ARG A 52 11.57 2.78 0.16
C ARG A 52 11.66 2.50 1.67
N PRO A 53 11.73 3.54 2.52
CA PRO A 53 11.56 3.37 3.96
C PRO A 53 10.23 2.67 4.30
N VAL A 54 10.29 1.71 5.22
CA VAL A 54 9.17 0.87 5.63
C VAL A 54 8.84 1.07 7.11
N ALA A 55 7.55 1.30 7.39
CA ALA A 55 6.97 1.14 8.72
C ALA A 55 6.19 -0.19 8.81
N LEU A 56 6.16 -0.77 10.00
CA LEU A 56 5.58 -2.08 10.25
C LEU A 56 4.34 -1.96 11.14
N GLU A 57 3.21 -2.51 10.67
CA GLU A 57 2.06 -2.79 11.52
C GLU A 57 2.24 -4.19 12.13
N ARG A 58 2.60 -4.24 13.42
CA ARG A 58 2.89 -5.46 14.15
C ARG A 58 1.74 -5.87 15.05
N LEU A 59 1.39 -7.14 14.99
CA LEU A 59 0.39 -7.76 15.86
C LEU A 59 1.00 -9.04 16.43
N PRO A 60 1.85 -8.92 17.47
CA PRO A 60 2.59 -10.05 18.04
C PRO A 60 1.70 -11.22 18.44
N ASP A 61 0.46 -10.93 18.86
CA ASP A 61 -0.57 -11.87 19.30
C ASP A 61 -1.70 -12.10 18.29
N GLY A 62 -1.51 -11.64 17.04
CA GLY A 62 -2.51 -11.77 15.97
C GLY A 62 -3.55 -10.65 15.98
N ILE A 63 -4.51 -10.73 15.05
CA ILE A 63 -5.51 -9.67 14.80
C ILE A 63 -6.44 -9.36 15.98
N ASP A 64 -6.57 -10.29 16.93
CA ASP A 64 -7.38 -10.15 18.14
C ASP A 64 -6.60 -9.52 19.32
N GLY A 65 -5.29 -9.32 19.16
CA GLY A 65 -4.41 -8.77 20.17
C GLY A 65 -4.02 -7.31 19.95
N GLU A 66 -2.96 -6.89 20.66
CA GLU A 66 -2.45 -5.52 20.57
C GLU A 66 -1.81 -5.21 19.21
N ARG A 67 -2.02 -3.97 18.77
CA ARG A 67 -1.52 -3.44 17.49
C ARG A 67 -0.45 -2.39 17.74
N PHE A 68 0.71 -2.56 17.10
CA PHE A 68 1.83 -1.63 17.20
C PHE A 68 2.22 -1.10 15.83
N TYR A 69 2.32 0.23 15.71
CA TYR A 69 2.83 0.88 14.50
C TYR A 69 4.30 1.29 14.70
N VAL A 70 5.23 0.58 14.06
CA VAL A 70 6.67 0.71 14.32
C VAL A 70 7.38 1.31 13.10
N LYS A 71 7.80 2.58 13.20
CA LYS A 71 8.60 3.26 12.17
C LYS A 71 10.11 2.97 12.28
N HIS A 72 10.60 2.72 13.50
CA HIS A 72 12.02 2.55 13.80
C HIS A 72 12.31 1.18 14.43
N PRO A 73 12.07 0.07 13.71
CA PRO A 73 12.29 -1.25 14.28
C PRO A 73 13.79 -1.52 14.45
N SER A 74 14.17 -2.18 15.56
CA SER A 74 15.48 -2.84 15.67
C SER A 74 15.48 -4.05 14.73
N ALA A 75 16.41 -4.08 13.78
CA ALA A 75 16.51 -5.14 12.78
C ALA A 75 17.94 -5.69 12.68
N PRO A 76 18.12 -6.93 12.22
CA PRO A 76 19.45 -7.49 11.96
C PRO A 76 20.26 -6.65 10.97
N ASP A 77 21.58 -6.64 11.10
CA ASP A 77 22.49 -5.83 10.26
C ASP A 77 22.34 -6.08 8.75
N TRP A 78 21.90 -7.28 8.37
CA TRP A 78 21.67 -7.65 6.98
C TRP A 78 20.37 -7.06 6.40
N VAL A 79 19.45 -6.57 7.24
CA VAL A 79 18.31 -5.76 6.80
C VAL A 79 18.81 -4.35 6.55
N ARG A 80 18.53 -3.80 5.36
CA ARG A 80 19.00 -2.47 4.99
C ARG A 80 18.33 -1.42 5.87
N HIS A 81 19.13 -0.52 6.43
CA HIS A 81 18.68 0.64 7.19
C HIS A 81 18.86 1.93 6.38
N VAL A 82 18.06 2.95 6.72
CA VAL A 82 18.13 4.28 6.12
C VAL A 82 17.83 5.36 7.16
N ARG A 83 18.58 6.45 7.11
CA ARG A 83 18.36 7.61 7.97
C ARG A 83 17.33 8.53 7.31
N THR A 84 16.25 8.81 8.01
CA THR A 84 15.22 9.78 7.63
C THR A 84 15.21 10.93 8.63
N SER A 85 14.42 11.99 8.38
CA SER A 85 14.29 13.07 9.36
C SER A 85 13.68 12.61 10.69
N GLY A 86 12.77 11.62 10.66
CA GLY A 86 12.16 11.03 11.85
C GLY A 86 13.01 9.99 12.59
N GLY A 87 14.10 9.47 12.00
CA GLY A 87 14.98 8.48 12.63
C GLY A 87 15.49 7.40 11.67
N THR A 88 16.06 6.31 12.19
CA THR A 88 16.44 5.17 11.33
C THR A 88 15.22 4.32 11.01
N MET A 89 14.93 4.13 9.73
CA MET A 89 13.93 3.17 9.25
C MET A 89 14.62 2.00 8.55
N ILE A 90 13.88 0.92 8.28
CA ILE A 90 14.34 -0.20 7.47
C ILE A 90 13.88 -0.07 6.02
N MET A 91 14.48 -0.85 5.13
CA MET A 91 14.04 -1.04 3.76
C MET A 91 14.02 -2.53 3.39
N CYS A 92 12.91 -2.97 2.80
CA CYS A 92 12.77 -4.34 2.30
C CYS A 92 13.44 -4.47 0.92
N GLN A 93 14.74 -4.74 0.90
CA GLN A 93 15.52 -4.83 -0.34
C GLN A 93 15.50 -6.23 -0.98
N ASP A 94 15.16 -7.26 -0.22
CA ASP A 94 15.16 -8.65 -0.69
C ASP A 94 14.07 -9.48 0.00
N THR A 95 13.91 -10.74 -0.47
CA THR A 95 12.96 -11.70 0.09
C THR A 95 13.22 -11.96 1.57
N ALA A 96 14.48 -11.95 2.02
CA ALA A 96 14.83 -12.23 3.40
C ALA A 96 14.32 -11.14 4.34
N ALA A 97 14.38 -9.86 3.92
CA ALA A 97 13.82 -8.75 4.70
C ALA A 97 12.29 -8.86 4.85
N LEU A 98 11.57 -9.27 3.79
CA LEU A 98 10.12 -9.50 3.86
C LEU A 98 9.77 -10.67 4.80
N VAL A 99 10.50 -11.79 4.71
CA VAL A 99 10.33 -12.94 5.61
C VAL A 99 10.66 -12.57 7.06
N TRP A 100 11.67 -11.73 7.29
CA TRP A 100 11.95 -11.22 8.63
C TRP A 100 10.81 -10.33 9.16
N CYS A 101 10.20 -9.49 8.32
CA CYS A 101 9.01 -8.73 8.72
C CYS A 101 7.90 -9.68 9.21
N ALA A 102 7.65 -10.78 8.48
CA ALA A 102 6.71 -11.81 8.91
C ALA A 102 7.09 -12.44 10.27
N ASP A 103 8.37 -12.76 10.49
CA ASP A 103 8.82 -13.28 11.79
C ASP A 103 8.58 -12.31 12.94
N GLN A 104 8.68 -11.00 12.68
CA GLN A 104 8.36 -9.94 13.65
C GLN A 104 6.85 -9.76 13.91
N ALA A 105 6.01 -10.61 13.31
CA ALA A 105 4.56 -10.49 13.25
C ALA A 105 4.11 -9.14 12.67
N ALA A 106 4.88 -8.60 11.71
CA ALA A 106 4.47 -7.44 10.93
C ALA A 106 3.54 -7.90 9.81
N LEU A 107 2.23 -7.84 10.06
CA LEU A 107 1.21 -8.30 9.10
C LEU A 107 1.20 -7.38 7.88
N THR A 108 1.21 -6.07 8.10
CA THR A 108 1.18 -5.06 7.03
C THR A 108 2.49 -4.28 7.00
N GLN A 109 3.08 -4.13 5.80
CA GLN A 109 4.15 -3.16 5.55
C GLN A 109 3.57 -1.91 4.91
N HIS A 110 3.98 -0.75 5.43
CA HIS A 110 3.68 0.54 4.84
C HIS A 110 4.95 1.19 4.34
N VAL A 111 4.91 1.75 3.14
CA VAL A 111 6.06 2.30 2.43
C VAL A 111 5.88 3.79 2.19
N TRP A 112 6.99 4.51 2.18
CA TRP A 112 7.03 5.87 1.67
C TRP A 112 6.69 5.91 0.17
N LEU A 113 6.30 7.10 -0.30
CA LEU A 113 6.06 7.37 -1.72
C LEU A 113 7.32 7.85 -2.46
N SER A 114 8.38 8.22 -1.74
CA SER A 114 9.72 8.43 -2.29
C SER A 114 10.60 7.19 -2.10
N ARG A 115 11.77 7.19 -2.74
CA ARG A 115 12.76 6.10 -2.66
C ARG A 115 14.18 6.65 -2.70
N GLU A 116 15.14 5.93 -2.12
CA GLU A 116 16.57 6.26 -2.26
C GLU A 116 16.98 6.30 -3.75
N PRO A 117 17.85 7.23 -4.15
CA PRO A 117 18.51 8.23 -3.30
C PRO A 117 17.69 9.52 -3.06
N ASN A 118 16.51 9.66 -3.66
CA ASN A 118 15.71 10.90 -3.67
C ASN A 118 14.61 10.89 -2.60
N LEU A 119 14.97 10.66 -1.33
CA LEU A 119 13.99 10.75 -0.24
C LEU A 119 13.45 12.19 -0.12
N GLY A 120 12.14 12.30 0.10
CA GLY A 120 11.44 13.59 0.11
C GLY A 120 11.01 14.11 -1.28
N ARG A 121 11.34 13.37 -2.35
CA ARG A 121 10.86 13.63 -3.72
C ARG A 121 10.13 12.39 -4.25
N PRO A 122 8.80 12.30 -4.11
CA PRO A 122 8.04 11.12 -4.48
C PRO A 122 8.19 10.74 -5.95
N ASP A 123 8.34 9.45 -6.23
CA ASP A 123 8.27 8.88 -7.57
C ASP A 123 6.88 8.29 -7.89
N ARG A 124 5.91 8.51 -6.99
CA ARG A 124 4.51 8.19 -7.17
C ARG A 124 3.62 9.04 -6.27
N MET A 125 2.39 9.26 -6.71
CA MET A 125 1.28 9.82 -5.95
C MET A 125 0.24 8.73 -5.67
N VAL A 126 -0.50 8.85 -4.57
CA VAL A 126 -1.58 7.95 -4.18
C VAL A 126 -2.83 8.74 -3.82
N LEU A 127 -3.97 8.37 -4.40
CA LEU A 127 -5.30 8.76 -3.93
C LEU A 127 -5.93 7.55 -3.24
N ASP A 128 -6.29 7.70 -1.98
CA ASP A 128 -6.93 6.65 -1.18
C ASP A 128 -8.46 6.88 -1.16
N LEU A 129 -9.19 5.93 -1.73
CA LEU A 129 -10.63 5.99 -1.92
C LEU A 129 -11.29 5.02 -0.94
N ASP A 130 -11.49 5.45 0.31
CA ASP A 130 -12.15 4.63 1.37
C ASP A 130 -13.62 5.06 1.53
N PRO A 131 -14.58 4.13 1.46
CA PRO A 131 -15.97 4.49 1.50
C PRO A 131 -16.45 4.76 2.94
N SER A 132 -17.49 5.58 3.04
CA SER A 132 -18.24 5.79 4.28
C SER A 132 -19.15 4.58 4.53
N GLY A 133 -18.61 3.48 5.07
CA GLY A 133 -19.40 2.29 5.40
C GLY A 133 -18.74 0.99 4.95
N GLY A 134 -19.54 0.00 4.56
CA GLY A 134 -19.11 -1.27 4.01
C GLY A 134 -20.24 -1.92 3.19
N GLY A 135 -19.92 -3.01 2.49
CA GLY A 135 -20.86 -3.69 1.59
C GLY A 135 -20.64 -3.36 0.12
N ALA A 136 -21.43 -4.01 -0.74
CA ALA A 136 -21.26 -3.94 -2.20
C ALA A 136 -21.48 -2.53 -2.76
N GLU A 137 -22.51 -1.81 -2.31
CA GLU A 137 -22.78 -0.42 -2.74
C GLU A 137 -21.63 0.53 -2.39
N ALA A 138 -21.03 0.35 -1.20
CA ALA A 138 -19.90 1.15 -0.75
C ALA A 138 -18.65 0.88 -1.62
N PHE A 139 -18.42 -0.38 -2.00
CA PHE A 139 -17.32 -0.74 -2.88
C PHE A 139 -17.56 -0.27 -4.33
N GLU A 140 -18.79 -0.34 -4.83
CA GLU A 140 -19.17 0.21 -6.13
C GLU A 140 -18.90 1.72 -6.20
N SER A 141 -19.25 2.46 -5.15
CA SER A 141 -18.93 3.89 -5.05
C SER A 141 -17.41 4.17 -5.16
N CYS A 142 -16.58 3.33 -4.52
CA CYS A 142 -15.12 3.38 -4.68
C CYS A 142 -14.67 3.06 -6.11
N ARG A 143 -15.25 2.04 -6.75
CA ARG A 143 -14.94 1.67 -8.14
C ARG A 143 -15.23 2.82 -9.08
N THR A 144 -16.43 3.42 -9.01
CA THR A 144 -16.76 4.59 -9.83
C THR A 144 -15.77 5.73 -9.58
N ALA A 145 -15.46 6.03 -8.30
CA ALA A 145 -14.49 7.07 -7.96
C ALA A 145 -13.06 6.78 -8.49
N ALA A 146 -12.67 5.50 -8.59
CA ALA A 146 -11.38 5.11 -9.14
C ALA A 146 -11.30 5.36 -10.65
N HIS A 147 -12.39 5.12 -11.38
CA HIS A 147 -12.48 5.45 -12.82
C HIS A 147 -12.53 6.97 -13.05
N GLU A 148 -13.29 7.71 -12.25
CA GLU A 148 -13.28 9.20 -12.27
C GLU A 148 -11.85 9.73 -12.01
N ALA A 149 -11.14 9.16 -11.03
CA ALA A 149 -9.75 9.50 -10.76
C ALA A 149 -8.82 9.17 -11.95
N ARG A 150 -9.02 8.02 -12.60
CA ARG A 150 -8.28 7.64 -13.81
C ARG A 150 -8.45 8.68 -14.91
N GLU A 151 -9.69 9.05 -15.22
CA GLU A 151 -10.00 10.02 -16.27
C GLU A 151 -9.34 11.38 -16.01
N VAL A 152 -9.42 11.89 -14.77
CA VAL A 152 -8.77 13.14 -14.39
C VAL A 152 -7.25 13.04 -14.54
N LEU A 153 -6.64 11.96 -14.07
CA LEU A 153 -5.18 11.76 -14.15
C LEU A 153 -4.73 11.68 -15.62
N GLU A 154 -5.40 10.90 -16.45
CA GLU A 154 -5.08 10.74 -17.86
C GLU A 154 -5.27 12.04 -18.65
N GLY A 155 -6.32 12.83 -18.34
CA GLY A 155 -6.54 14.16 -18.90
C GLY A 155 -5.41 15.15 -18.56
N LEU A 156 -4.81 15.01 -17.38
CA LEU A 156 -3.61 15.76 -16.97
C LEU A 156 -2.32 15.19 -17.59
N GLY A 157 -2.40 14.06 -18.29
CA GLY A 157 -1.29 13.31 -18.88
C GLY A 157 -0.42 12.63 -17.85
N LEU A 158 -0.99 12.27 -16.71
CA LEU A 158 -0.43 11.33 -15.76
C LEU A 158 -0.94 9.92 -16.09
N ALA A 159 -0.20 8.89 -15.69
CA ALA A 159 -0.69 7.51 -15.76
C ALA A 159 -1.46 7.16 -14.50
N ALA A 160 -2.43 6.25 -14.59
CA ALA A 160 -3.22 5.78 -13.46
C ALA A 160 -3.17 4.26 -13.36
N TYR A 161 -2.94 3.78 -12.15
CA TYR A 161 -2.86 2.38 -11.76
C TYR A 161 -3.75 2.17 -10.54
N VAL A 162 -4.38 1.02 -10.40
CA VAL A 162 -5.30 0.77 -9.29
C VAL A 162 -4.95 -0.50 -8.52
N MET A 163 -5.17 -0.45 -7.22
CA MET A 163 -5.05 -1.62 -6.36
C MET A 163 -6.19 -1.66 -5.35
N THR A 164 -6.64 -2.87 -5.02
CA THR A 164 -7.46 -3.04 -3.82
C THR A 164 -6.61 -2.79 -2.59
N THR A 165 -7.21 -2.20 -1.56
CA THR A 165 -6.47 -2.00 -0.31
C THR A 165 -6.35 -3.29 0.49
N GLY A 166 -7.15 -4.33 0.22
CA GLY A 166 -7.34 -5.46 1.15
C GLY A 166 -8.19 -5.08 2.38
N SER A 167 -8.81 -3.90 2.37
CA SER A 167 -9.66 -3.41 3.46
C SER A 167 -11.08 -3.15 2.95
N ARG A 168 -11.37 -1.92 2.51
CA ARG A 168 -12.71 -1.53 2.04
C ARG A 168 -12.64 -0.69 0.78
N GLY A 169 -11.62 0.16 0.70
CA GLY A 169 -11.38 1.05 -0.43
C GLY A 169 -10.38 0.55 -1.46
N LEU A 170 -10.09 1.46 -2.38
CA LEU A 170 -9.13 1.33 -3.47
C LEU A 170 -8.03 2.38 -3.31
N HIS A 171 -6.82 2.08 -3.77
CA HIS A 171 -5.81 3.11 -4.01
C HIS A 171 -5.62 3.30 -5.52
N VAL A 172 -5.66 4.56 -5.96
CA VAL A 172 -5.24 4.95 -7.30
C VAL A 172 -3.84 5.54 -7.22
N HIS A 173 -2.89 4.87 -7.86
CA HIS A 173 -1.49 5.24 -7.94
C HIS A 173 -1.20 5.96 -9.26
N SER A 174 -0.37 6.98 -9.20
CA SER A 174 0.18 7.63 -10.40
C SER A 174 1.71 7.71 -10.30
N PRO A 175 2.47 7.07 -11.21
CA PRO A 175 3.93 7.18 -11.21
C PRO A 175 4.38 8.57 -11.66
N LEU A 176 5.31 9.16 -10.90
CA LEU A 176 5.83 10.50 -11.12
C LEU A 176 7.34 10.45 -11.34
N ARG A 177 7.85 11.39 -12.15
CA ARG A 177 9.28 11.72 -12.08
C ARG A 177 9.53 12.45 -10.76
N PRO A 178 10.61 12.16 -10.02
CA PRO A 178 10.90 12.76 -8.70
C PRO A 178 11.40 14.21 -8.82
N GLU A 179 10.56 15.09 -9.37
CA GLU A 179 10.85 16.49 -9.71
C GLU A 179 10.33 17.48 -8.66
N LEU A 180 9.34 17.06 -7.87
CA LEU A 180 8.68 17.83 -6.82
C LEU A 180 8.98 17.21 -5.45
N ASP A 181 8.93 18.02 -4.39
CA ASP A 181 9.00 17.52 -3.02
C ASP A 181 7.65 16.96 -2.52
N ASP A 182 7.65 16.32 -1.35
CA ASP A 182 6.45 15.72 -0.76
C ASP A 182 5.31 16.74 -0.58
N GLN A 183 5.62 18.00 -0.23
CA GLN A 183 4.60 19.03 -0.01
C GLN A 183 3.97 19.47 -1.34
N GLU A 184 4.81 19.72 -2.35
CA GLU A 184 4.37 20.06 -3.71
C GLU A 184 3.52 18.93 -4.32
N VAL A 185 3.90 17.66 -4.13
CA VAL A 185 3.10 16.51 -4.60
C VAL A 185 1.78 16.41 -3.82
N ARG A 186 1.78 16.66 -2.50
CA ARG A 186 0.54 16.71 -1.71
C ARG A 186 -0.41 17.80 -2.18
N ASP A 187 0.10 18.98 -2.49
CA ASP A 187 -0.73 20.09 -2.95
C ASP A 187 -1.27 19.85 -4.36
N MET A 188 -0.49 19.23 -5.24
CA MET A 188 -0.98 18.72 -6.53
C MET A 188 -2.07 17.67 -6.35
N ALA A 189 -1.86 16.70 -5.45
CA ALA A 189 -2.82 15.64 -5.16
C ALA A 189 -4.15 16.19 -4.62
N ARG A 190 -4.09 17.23 -3.77
CA ARG A 190 -5.29 17.96 -3.30
C ARG A 190 -6.06 18.59 -4.46
N ALA A 191 -5.39 19.35 -5.33
CA ALA A 191 -6.05 19.99 -6.47
C ALA A 191 -6.68 18.96 -7.42
N ILE A 192 -6.02 17.82 -7.63
CA ILE A 192 -6.57 16.69 -8.40
C ILE A 192 -7.79 16.10 -7.68
N ALA A 193 -7.72 15.86 -6.38
CA ALA A 193 -8.83 15.33 -5.59
C ALA A 193 -10.05 16.27 -5.59
N GLU A 194 -9.83 17.58 -5.54
CA GLU A 194 -10.88 18.60 -5.65
C GLU A 194 -11.55 18.56 -7.03
N ARG A 195 -10.77 18.42 -8.11
CA ARG A 195 -11.32 18.26 -9.47
C ARG A 195 -12.11 16.96 -9.63
N ILE A 196 -11.66 15.86 -9.02
CA ILE A 196 -12.41 14.59 -9.00
C ILE A 196 -13.72 14.76 -8.22
N ALA A 197 -13.66 15.34 -7.01
CA ALA A 197 -14.85 15.57 -6.19
C ALA A 197 -15.88 16.48 -6.87
N ALA A 198 -15.43 17.45 -7.68
CA ALA A 198 -16.31 18.32 -8.45
C ALA A 198 -17.11 17.62 -9.56
N GLN A 199 -16.70 16.43 -10.01
CA GLN A 199 -17.47 15.64 -10.98
C GLN A 199 -18.74 15.06 -10.36
N ARG A 200 -18.71 14.78 -9.06
CA ARG A 200 -19.82 14.15 -8.31
C ARG A 200 -19.90 14.72 -6.88
N PRO A 201 -20.30 15.99 -6.71
CA PRO A 201 -20.23 16.70 -5.42
C PRO A 201 -21.14 16.11 -4.32
N ASP A 202 -22.20 15.40 -4.72
CA ASP A 202 -23.12 14.72 -3.81
C ASP A 202 -22.59 13.35 -3.34
N GLY A 203 -21.61 12.78 -4.04
CA GLY A 203 -21.04 11.46 -3.75
C GLY A 203 -19.60 11.50 -3.24
N LEU A 204 -18.86 12.56 -3.55
CA LEU A 204 -17.44 12.72 -3.26
C LEU A 204 -17.14 13.98 -2.46
N THR A 205 -16.05 13.94 -1.70
CA THR A 205 -15.60 15.09 -0.93
C THR A 205 -14.09 15.06 -0.71
N THR A 206 -13.51 16.23 -0.49
CA THR A 206 -12.14 16.42 0.01
C THR A 206 -12.11 16.88 1.48
N GLU A 207 -13.27 16.87 2.15
CA GLU A 207 -13.39 17.24 3.55
C GLU A 207 -12.65 16.24 4.46
N VAL A 208 -11.62 16.75 5.14
CA VAL A 208 -10.75 15.93 6.00
C VAL A 208 -11.52 15.43 7.22
N ARG A 209 -12.37 16.26 7.83
CA ARG A 209 -13.12 15.87 9.02
C ARG A 209 -14.27 14.94 8.65
N LYS A 210 -14.37 13.78 9.33
CA LYS A 210 -15.35 12.73 9.01
C LYS A 210 -16.80 13.20 9.12
N ASP A 211 -17.10 14.05 10.10
CA ASP A 211 -18.43 14.64 10.32
C ASP A 211 -18.87 15.57 9.18
N ALA A 212 -17.94 16.32 8.60
CA ALA A 212 -18.18 17.22 7.45
C ALA A 212 -18.37 16.48 6.11
N ARG A 213 -18.11 15.17 6.05
CA ARG A 213 -18.25 14.38 4.82
C ARG A 213 -19.72 14.10 4.49
N HIS A 214 -20.60 14.06 5.50
CA HIS A 214 -22.03 13.77 5.34
C HIS A 214 -22.32 12.50 4.52
N GLY A 215 -21.56 11.42 4.76
CA GLY A 215 -21.71 10.14 4.05
C GLY A 215 -21.01 10.06 2.70
N ARG A 216 -20.48 11.15 2.15
CA ARG A 216 -19.72 11.16 0.90
C ARG A 216 -18.40 10.40 1.03
N LEU A 217 -17.91 9.88 -0.08
CA LEU A 217 -16.60 9.22 -0.17
C LEU A 217 -15.49 10.28 -0.13
N PHE A 218 -14.53 10.09 0.76
CA PHE A 218 -13.38 10.99 0.86
C PHE A 218 -12.34 10.60 -0.19
N VAL A 219 -12.01 11.52 -1.08
CA VAL A 219 -10.89 11.37 -2.02
C VAL A 219 -9.60 11.77 -1.26
N ASP A 220 -9.03 10.81 -0.53
CA ASP A 220 -7.94 11.07 0.40
C ASP A 220 -6.60 11.29 -0.33
N TYR A 221 -6.19 12.56 -0.36
CA TYR A 221 -4.90 13.00 -0.90
C TYR A 221 -3.79 13.09 0.16
N LEU A 222 -4.08 12.85 1.44
CA LEU A 222 -3.17 13.10 2.56
C LEU A 222 -1.99 12.13 2.60
N ARG A 223 -2.11 10.96 1.94
CA ARG A 223 -1.03 9.96 1.79
C ARG A 223 0.24 10.51 1.14
N ASN A 224 0.14 11.65 0.46
CA ASN A 224 1.22 12.26 -0.31
C ASN A 224 2.11 13.23 0.48
N GLY A 225 1.78 13.48 1.75
CA GLY A 225 2.56 14.40 2.59
C GLY A 225 3.92 13.85 3.04
N ARG A 226 4.71 14.74 3.65
CA ARG A 226 6.02 14.41 4.22
C ARG A 226 5.92 13.25 5.22
N GLU A 227 6.79 12.26 5.06
CA GLU A 227 6.88 11.05 5.88
C GLU A 227 5.58 10.22 5.98
N GLN A 228 4.62 10.49 5.10
CA GLN A 228 3.37 9.72 5.04
C GLN A 228 3.61 8.35 4.42
N LEU A 229 2.69 7.45 4.76
CA LEU A 229 2.81 6.02 4.55
C LEU A 229 1.57 5.51 3.82
N ALA A 230 1.80 4.77 2.74
CA ALA A 230 0.78 4.01 2.05
C ALA A 230 1.03 2.51 2.28
N VAL A 231 -0.03 1.70 2.29
CA VAL A 231 0.15 0.24 2.30
C VAL A 231 0.95 -0.18 1.07
N ALA A 232 1.92 -1.07 1.27
CA ALA A 232 2.72 -1.58 0.15
C ALA A 232 1.84 -2.48 -0.75
N PRO A 233 1.99 -2.39 -2.09
CA PRO A 233 1.45 -3.40 -2.99
C PRO A 233 1.88 -4.80 -2.55
N TYR A 234 0.92 -5.73 -2.50
CA TYR A 234 1.03 -7.09 -2.00
C TYR A 234 1.27 -7.27 -0.49
N ALA A 235 1.21 -6.20 0.32
CA ALA A 235 1.19 -6.39 1.77
C ALA A 235 -0.13 -7.05 2.21
N VAL A 236 0.00 -8.02 3.12
CA VAL A 236 -1.16 -8.61 3.81
C VAL A 236 -1.74 -7.56 4.76
N ARG A 237 -3.05 -7.57 4.97
CA ARG A 237 -3.76 -6.68 5.89
C ARG A 237 -4.12 -7.41 7.16
N ALA A 238 -3.96 -6.74 8.31
CA ALA A 238 -4.37 -7.25 9.62
C ALA A 238 -5.91 -7.30 9.78
N ARG A 239 -6.56 -8.21 9.05
CA ARG A 239 -8.01 -8.44 9.01
C ARG A 239 -8.31 -9.94 8.91
N PRO A 240 -9.51 -10.39 9.32
CA PRO A 240 -9.94 -11.77 9.11
C PRO A 240 -9.81 -12.16 7.63
N GLY A 241 -9.27 -13.36 7.37
CA GLY A 241 -9.08 -13.89 6.01
C GLY A 241 -7.75 -13.47 5.35
N ALA A 242 -6.89 -12.73 6.06
CA ALA A 242 -5.60 -12.27 5.56
C ALA A 242 -5.67 -11.64 4.15
N PRO A 243 -6.56 -10.66 3.92
CA PRO A 243 -6.67 -10.02 2.62
C PRO A 243 -5.40 -9.27 2.26
N VAL A 244 -5.16 -9.10 0.97
CA VAL A 244 -3.94 -8.53 0.39
C VAL A 244 -4.26 -7.23 -0.30
N ALA A 245 -3.39 -6.24 -0.13
CA ALA A 245 -3.44 -5.00 -0.89
C ALA A 245 -2.97 -5.28 -2.33
N ALA A 246 -3.87 -5.70 -3.22
CA ALA A 246 -3.50 -6.30 -4.50
C ALA A 246 -3.59 -5.29 -5.66
N PRO A 247 -2.49 -5.03 -6.38
CA PRO A 247 -2.54 -4.44 -7.73
C PRO A 247 -3.47 -5.24 -8.63
N VAL A 248 -4.35 -4.54 -9.35
CA VAL A 248 -5.30 -5.11 -10.30
C VAL A 248 -5.28 -4.33 -11.62
N THR A 249 -5.69 -4.97 -12.71
CA THR A 249 -6.01 -4.23 -13.93
C THR A 249 -7.36 -3.52 -13.79
N TRP A 250 -7.66 -2.59 -14.68
CA TRP A 250 -8.96 -1.92 -14.69
C TRP A 250 -10.10 -2.91 -15.01
N GLU A 251 -9.85 -3.86 -15.92
CA GLU A 251 -10.80 -4.93 -16.27
C GLU A 251 -10.99 -5.95 -15.15
N GLU A 252 -9.96 -6.20 -14.34
CA GLU A 252 -10.09 -6.98 -13.10
C GLU A 252 -10.95 -6.21 -12.10
N LEU A 253 -10.68 -4.92 -11.88
CA LEU A 253 -11.42 -4.07 -10.96
C LEU A 253 -12.94 -4.10 -11.25
N ASP A 254 -13.33 -4.06 -12.52
CA ASP A 254 -14.75 -4.07 -12.94
C ASP A 254 -15.49 -5.36 -12.57
N ARG A 255 -14.75 -6.46 -12.30
CA ARG A 255 -15.32 -7.77 -11.96
C ARG A 255 -15.27 -8.13 -10.48
N LEU A 256 -14.57 -7.34 -9.66
CA LEU A 256 -14.46 -7.63 -8.23
C LEU A 256 -15.79 -7.45 -7.50
N GLU A 257 -15.95 -8.10 -6.36
CA GLU A 257 -17.11 -7.87 -5.49
C GLU A 257 -16.71 -7.10 -4.24
N SER A 258 -15.43 -7.19 -3.85
CA SER A 258 -14.91 -6.46 -2.69
C SER A 258 -13.43 -6.11 -2.81
N ALA A 259 -13.00 -5.14 -2.00
CA ALA A 259 -11.59 -4.80 -1.83
C ALA A 259 -10.78 -5.91 -1.11
N GLY A 260 -11.42 -6.96 -0.61
CA GLY A 260 -10.83 -8.06 0.14
C GLY A 260 -10.77 -9.40 -0.61
N ASP A 261 -11.15 -9.43 -1.89
CA ASP A 261 -11.26 -10.67 -2.69
C ASP A 261 -9.91 -11.40 -2.85
N PHE A 262 -8.81 -10.65 -2.79
CA PHE A 262 -7.47 -11.23 -2.82
C PHE A 262 -6.98 -11.51 -1.40
N THR A 263 -6.61 -12.76 -1.12
CA THR A 263 -6.05 -13.19 0.17
C THR A 263 -4.62 -13.68 0.02
N ILE A 264 -4.01 -14.07 1.14
CA ILE A 264 -2.66 -14.63 1.19
C ILE A 264 -2.48 -15.93 0.39
N ASP A 265 -3.58 -16.60 0.06
CA ASP A 265 -3.61 -17.82 -0.74
C ASP A 265 -3.67 -17.54 -2.24
N HIS A 266 -3.92 -16.28 -2.63
CA HIS A 266 -3.96 -15.90 -4.03
C HIS A 266 -2.58 -16.02 -4.67
N GLU A 267 -2.49 -16.85 -5.71
CA GLU A 267 -1.28 -17.02 -6.50
C GLU A 267 -1.30 -16.09 -7.71
N ARG A 268 -0.32 -15.18 -7.76
CA ARG A 268 -0.14 -14.24 -8.87
C ARG A 268 1.32 -14.20 -9.27
N THR A 269 1.59 -14.39 -10.55
CA THR A 269 2.95 -14.39 -11.12
C THR A 269 3.23 -13.13 -11.94
N ASP A 270 2.19 -12.49 -12.48
CA ASP A 270 2.30 -11.21 -13.17
C ASP A 270 1.64 -10.05 -12.42
N CYS A 271 2.32 -8.91 -12.39
CA CYS A 271 1.93 -7.75 -11.60
C CYS A 271 1.32 -6.68 -12.50
N PRO A 272 0.09 -6.20 -12.26
CA PRO A 272 -0.48 -5.05 -12.96
C PRO A 272 0.34 -3.77 -12.83
N PHE A 273 1.17 -3.65 -11.78
CA PHE A 273 2.12 -2.54 -11.61
C PHE A 273 3.49 -2.84 -12.23
N ARG A 274 3.66 -3.96 -12.97
CA ARG A 274 4.90 -4.25 -13.72
C ARG A 274 5.14 -3.10 -14.69
N GLY A 275 6.35 -2.56 -14.66
CA GLY A 275 6.72 -1.42 -15.51
C GLY A 275 6.03 -0.10 -15.13
N MET A 276 5.31 0.01 -14.00
CA MET A 276 4.65 1.28 -13.60
C MET A 276 5.63 2.47 -13.65
N GLY A 277 6.89 2.28 -13.25
CA GLY A 277 7.91 3.33 -13.31
C GLY A 277 8.27 3.83 -14.72
N THR A 278 8.11 3.02 -15.78
CA THR A 278 8.39 3.47 -17.16
C THR A 278 7.33 4.45 -17.67
N HIS A 279 6.15 4.45 -17.03
CA HIS A 279 5.07 5.38 -17.32
C HIS A 279 5.14 6.66 -16.47
N ALA A 280 6.23 6.85 -15.71
CA ALA A 280 6.42 8.05 -14.89
C ALA A 280 6.39 9.32 -15.74
N ARG A 281 5.49 10.24 -15.38
CA ARG A 281 5.31 11.53 -16.07
C ARG A 281 5.79 12.69 -15.20
N SER A 282 6.09 13.82 -15.83
CA SER A 282 6.53 15.03 -15.13
C SER A 282 5.34 15.63 -14.38
N PRO A 283 5.34 15.68 -13.04
CA PRO A 283 4.29 16.35 -12.28
C PRO A 283 4.22 17.86 -12.56
N ARG A 284 5.35 18.49 -12.92
CA ARG A 284 5.37 19.91 -13.36
C ARG A 284 4.53 20.14 -14.62
N LYS A 285 4.47 19.17 -15.55
CA LYS A 285 3.61 19.26 -16.74
C LYS A 285 2.13 19.11 -16.37
N ALA A 286 1.81 18.24 -15.41
CA ALA A 286 0.45 18.08 -14.91
C ALA A 286 -0.05 19.35 -14.20
N LEU A 287 0.78 19.98 -13.37
CA LEU A 287 0.45 21.26 -12.71
C LEU A 287 0.09 22.37 -13.72
N ARG A 288 0.82 22.47 -14.84
CA ARG A 288 0.48 23.42 -15.93
C ARG A 288 -0.84 23.14 -16.65
N ARG A 289 -1.44 21.95 -16.45
CA ARG A 289 -2.75 21.58 -17.01
C ARG A 289 -3.86 21.67 -15.96
N LEU A 290 -3.48 21.75 -14.68
CA LEU A 290 -4.41 22.00 -13.57
C LEU A 290 -4.78 23.48 -13.45
N GLY A 291 -3.83 24.38 -13.77
CA GLY A 291 -4.03 25.83 -13.88
C GLY A 291 -4.18 26.26 -15.33
#